data_AF-A0AAJ1HSN4-F1
#
_entry.id   AF-A0AAJ1HSN4-F1
#
_cell.length_a   1.000
_cell.length_b   1.000
_cell.length_c   1.000
_cell.angle_alpha   90.00
_cell.angle_beta   90.00
_cell.angle_gamma   90.00
#
_symmetry.space_group_name_H-M   'P 1'
#
loop_
_entity.id
_entity.type
_entity.pdbx_description
1 polymer ?
#
loop_
_entity_poly.entity_id
_entity_poly.type
_entity_poly.pdbx_seq_one_letter_code
_entity_poly.pdbx_strand_id
1 'polypeptide(L)'
;MKRIWPVVSVVVAGIVLAGCSHVSKVKTVDKFATIEVQGKSSKNKVYYDDQLGNKGSVKTDDGSFYIDLPRKKSTTTIEISANSNLSSAKKVSIPASKPINSWSDYVTTYDSRDYELPNSFENLTSGTHSTTFNGVKVTYYLDNGDLMAIRITSKTASVKQFAKVVSDVSTGTDFNYDFAKEKALRLGSTDKPVKTLNGKWGDYDSFRYHCSNVYGNLSFDIFK
;
A
#
# COMPACT_ATOMS: atom_id res chain seq x y z
N MET A 1 7.83 74.73 -29.18
CA MET A 1 8.53 73.46 -28.89
C MET A 1 8.33 73.12 -27.42
N LYS A 2 7.54 72.08 -27.10
CA LYS A 2 7.46 71.49 -25.76
C LYS A 2 7.43 69.98 -25.95
N ARG A 3 8.54 69.31 -25.61
CA ARG A 3 8.67 67.85 -25.64
C ARG A 3 8.20 67.30 -24.31
N ILE A 4 7.15 66.48 -24.33
CA ILE A 4 6.71 65.71 -23.17
C ILE A 4 7.36 64.33 -23.32
N TRP A 5 8.23 63.98 -22.38
CA TRP A 5 8.82 62.64 -22.26
C TRP A 5 7.84 61.70 -21.55
N PRO A 6 7.64 60.46 -22.00
CA PRO A 6 6.88 59.49 -21.23
C PRO A 6 7.75 58.95 -20.09
N VAL A 7 7.26 59.12 -18.86
CA VAL A 7 7.76 58.43 -17.67
C VAL A 7 7.43 56.96 -17.82
N VAL A 8 8.45 56.14 -18.06
CA VAL A 8 8.35 54.67 -18.05
C VAL A 8 8.29 54.24 -16.58
N SER A 9 7.08 53.93 -16.11
CA SER A 9 6.88 53.26 -14.82
C SER A 9 7.49 51.88 -14.88
N VAL A 10 8.67 51.72 -14.26
CA VAL A 10 9.28 50.42 -14.01
C VAL A 10 8.39 49.68 -13.01
N VAL A 11 7.55 48.79 -13.52
CA VAL A 11 6.90 47.76 -12.72
C VAL A 11 8.02 46.86 -12.21
N VAL A 12 8.39 47.03 -10.94
CA VAL A 12 9.20 46.06 -10.21
C VAL A 12 8.34 44.81 -10.09
N ALA A 13 8.41 43.96 -11.11
CA ALA A 13 7.95 42.59 -11.04
C ALA A 13 8.85 41.90 -10.03
N GLY A 14 8.43 41.93 -8.75
CA GLY A 14 8.96 41.07 -7.73
C GLY A 14 8.75 39.64 -8.19
N ILE A 15 9.78 39.06 -8.79
CA ILE A 15 9.87 37.64 -9.03
C ILE A 15 9.84 37.03 -7.64
N VAL A 16 8.65 36.60 -7.19
CA VAL A 16 8.52 35.62 -6.13
C VAL A 16 9.26 34.41 -6.68
N LEU A 17 10.52 34.26 -6.26
CA LEU A 17 11.26 33.02 -6.41
C LEU A 17 10.45 31.99 -5.61
N ALA A 18 9.45 31.39 -6.27
CA ALA A 18 8.77 30.21 -5.78
C ALA A 18 9.89 29.18 -5.60
N GLY A 19 10.37 29.07 -4.36
CA GLY A 19 11.52 28.26 -4.01
C GLY A 19 11.33 26.88 -4.61
N CYS A 20 12.21 26.50 -5.53
CA CYS A 20 12.16 25.21 -6.19
C CYS A 20 12.07 24.15 -5.08
N SER A 21 10.90 23.51 -4.96
CA SER A 21 10.71 22.47 -3.95
C SER A 21 11.81 21.44 -4.13
N HIS A 22 12.63 21.23 -3.10
CA HIS A 22 13.69 20.23 -3.14
C HIS A 22 13.15 18.80 -3.27
N VAL A 23 11.83 18.61 -3.15
CA VAL A 23 11.10 17.36 -3.36
C VAL A 23 10.57 17.29 -4.80
N SER A 24 10.92 16.22 -5.52
CA SER A 24 10.53 15.99 -6.91
C SER A 24 10.12 14.54 -7.17
N LYS A 25 9.51 14.28 -8.34
CA LYS A 25 9.17 12.94 -8.86
C LYS A 25 8.41 12.05 -7.86
N VAL A 26 7.42 12.62 -7.18
CA VAL A 26 6.64 11.88 -6.19
C VAL A 26 5.58 11.01 -6.86
N LYS A 27 5.50 9.75 -6.47
CA LYS A 27 4.49 8.78 -6.90
C LYS A 27 4.07 7.90 -5.73
N THR A 28 2.88 7.30 -5.83
CA THR A 28 2.38 6.32 -4.86
C THR A 28 2.51 4.91 -5.43
N VAL A 29 2.76 3.94 -4.56
CA VAL A 29 2.85 2.51 -4.90
C VAL A 29 2.09 1.72 -3.85
N ASP A 30 1.15 0.90 -4.29
CA ASP A 30 0.45 -0.04 -3.42
C ASP A 30 1.41 -1.06 -2.78
N LYS A 31 1.31 -1.24 -1.47
CA LYS A 31 1.85 -2.37 -0.71
C LYS A 31 0.71 -3.05 0.06
N PHE A 32 0.98 -4.14 0.78
CA PHE A 32 -0.04 -4.90 1.52
C PHE A 32 -0.88 -4.03 2.47
N ALA A 33 -0.29 -3.53 3.57
CA ALA A 33 -1.00 -2.75 4.59
C ALA A 33 -0.87 -1.23 4.38
N THR A 34 -0.02 -0.82 3.43
CA THR A 34 0.36 0.58 3.26
C THR A 34 0.31 1.00 1.79
N ILE A 35 0.19 2.30 1.58
CA ILE A 35 0.51 2.98 0.32
C ILE A 35 1.87 3.64 0.54
N GLU A 36 2.87 3.23 -0.25
CA GLU A 36 4.20 3.81 -0.19
C GLU A 36 4.27 5.05 -1.08
N VAL A 37 4.67 6.17 -0.51
CA VAL A 37 5.01 7.38 -1.25
C VAL A 37 6.50 7.35 -1.55
N GLN A 38 6.84 7.27 -2.84
CA GLN A 38 8.21 7.30 -3.31
C GLN A 38 8.50 8.66 -3.94
N GLY A 39 9.66 9.24 -3.65
CA GLY A 39 10.07 10.49 -4.28
C GLY A 39 11.57 10.71 -4.27
N LYS A 40 11.99 11.85 -4.82
CA LYS A 40 13.38 12.31 -4.82
C LYS A 40 13.52 13.61 -4.03
N SER A 41 14.62 13.74 -3.30
CA SER A 41 15.01 14.96 -2.60
C SER A 41 16.49 15.25 -2.79
N SER A 42 16.85 16.52 -2.94
CA SER A 42 18.26 16.96 -2.93
C SER A 42 18.82 17.20 -1.52
N LYS A 43 18.00 17.03 -0.48
CA LYS A 43 18.42 17.08 0.92
C LYS A 43 18.48 15.66 1.48
N ASN A 44 19.29 15.46 2.51
CA ASN A 44 19.52 14.17 3.19
C ASN A 44 18.31 13.63 3.99
N LYS A 45 17.25 14.43 4.12
CA LYS A 45 16.05 14.11 4.89
C LYS A 45 14.86 14.86 4.28
N VAL A 46 13.68 14.24 4.37
CA VAL A 46 12.39 14.88 4.13
C VAL A 46 11.51 14.73 5.36
N TYR A 47 10.65 15.72 5.57
CA TYR A 47 9.68 15.80 6.65
C TYR A 47 8.30 15.70 6.06
N TYR A 48 7.37 15.12 6.80
CA TYR A 48 6.01 14.95 6.35
C TYR A 48 4.98 15.13 7.45
N ASP A 49 3.76 15.43 7.03
CA ASP A 49 2.54 15.44 7.84
C ASP A 49 1.45 14.74 7.03
N ASP A 50 0.94 13.63 7.55
CA ASP A 50 -0.10 12.84 6.89
C ASP A 50 -1.51 13.42 7.05
N GLN A 51 -1.65 14.54 7.75
CA GLN A 51 -2.92 15.21 8.07
C GLN A 51 -3.91 14.34 8.87
N LEU A 52 -3.47 13.18 9.36
CA LEU A 52 -4.19 12.29 10.27
C LEU A 52 -3.61 12.34 11.69
N GLY A 53 -2.77 13.35 11.96
CA GLY A 53 -2.12 13.56 13.25
C GLY A 53 -0.72 12.98 13.34
N ASN A 54 -0.19 12.33 12.29
CA ASN A 54 1.17 11.81 12.29
C ASN A 54 2.10 12.73 11.49
N LYS A 55 3.07 13.29 12.20
CA LYS A 55 4.19 14.03 11.61
C LYS A 55 5.47 13.24 11.77
N GLY A 56 6.34 13.28 10.77
CA GLY A 56 7.55 12.49 10.80
C GLY A 56 8.63 13.00 9.86
N SER A 57 9.71 12.23 9.79
CA SER A 57 10.77 12.45 8.82
C SER A 57 11.38 11.13 8.39
N VAL A 58 11.78 11.05 7.13
CA VAL A 58 12.52 9.91 6.58
C VAL A 58 13.83 10.39 6.00
N LYS A 59 14.88 9.59 6.16
CA LYS A 59 16.17 9.84 5.50
C LYS A 59 16.00 9.65 4.01
N THR A 60 16.87 10.31 3.25
CA THR A 60 16.98 10.06 1.82
C THR A 60 18.23 9.27 1.52
N ASP A 61 18.09 8.15 0.84
CA ASP A 61 19.18 7.27 0.44
C ASP A 61 19.37 7.42 -1.07
N ASP A 62 20.56 7.84 -1.52
CA ASP A 62 20.84 8.21 -2.91
C ASP A 62 19.83 9.21 -3.50
N GLY A 63 19.42 10.15 -2.65
CA GLY A 63 18.40 11.15 -2.94
C GLY A 63 16.98 10.59 -3.11
N SER A 64 16.74 9.29 -2.91
CA SER A 64 15.40 8.69 -2.83
C SER A 64 14.85 8.75 -1.43
N PHE A 65 13.54 8.92 -1.28
CA PHE A 65 12.85 8.67 -0.02
C PHE A 65 11.61 7.82 -0.23
N TYR A 66 11.20 7.17 0.86
CA TYR A 66 10.06 6.26 0.93
C TYR A 66 9.30 6.53 2.22
N ILE A 67 7.99 6.75 2.12
CA ILE A 67 7.11 6.96 3.28
C ILE A 67 5.97 5.94 3.15
N ASP A 68 5.88 5.01 4.09
CA ASP A 68 4.80 4.03 4.14
C ASP A 68 3.64 4.61 4.97
N LEU A 69 2.49 4.84 4.32
CA LEU A 69 1.27 5.32 4.98
C LEU A 69 0.24 4.19 5.07
N PRO A 70 -0.48 4.04 6.19
CA PRO A 70 -1.52 3.02 6.31
C PRO A 70 -2.60 3.18 5.23
N ARG A 71 -3.12 2.08 4.70
CA ARG A 71 -4.30 2.12 3.84
C ARG A 71 -5.50 2.65 4.62
N LYS A 72 -6.29 3.51 3.96
CA LYS A 72 -7.50 4.16 4.52
C LYS A 72 -8.63 4.13 3.49
N LYS A 73 -9.88 4.07 3.97
CA LYS A 73 -11.07 4.13 3.10
C LYS A 73 -11.28 5.48 2.43
N SER A 74 -10.76 6.55 3.03
CA SER A 74 -10.86 7.91 2.51
C SER A 74 -9.55 8.32 1.86
N THR A 75 -9.67 9.09 0.77
CA THR A 75 -8.54 9.78 0.19
C THR A 75 -7.96 10.73 1.23
N THR A 76 -6.64 10.65 1.41
CA THR A 76 -5.92 11.48 2.38
C THR A 76 -4.88 12.32 1.63
N THR A 77 -4.44 13.44 2.20
CA THR A 77 -3.35 14.24 1.64
C THR A 77 -2.16 14.18 2.57
N ILE A 78 -0.98 13.86 2.04
CA ILE A 78 0.28 14.02 2.75
C ILE A 78 1.00 15.27 2.25
N GLU A 79 1.53 16.04 3.19
CA GLU A 79 2.41 17.17 2.93
C GLU A 79 3.86 16.73 3.11
N ILE A 80 4.71 16.95 2.11
CA ILE A 80 6.11 16.49 2.13
C ILE A 80 7.04 17.65 1.79
N SER A 81 8.03 17.91 2.63
CA SER A 81 8.98 18.99 2.45
C SER A 81 10.40 18.57 2.82
N ALA A 82 11.40 19.23 2.25
CA ALA A 82 12.77 19.12 2.74
C ALA A 82 13.05 19.99 3.99
N ASN A 83 12.10 20.87 4.35
CA ASN A 83 12.15 21.72 5.54
C ASN A 83 11.26 21.15 6.64
N SER A 84 11.73 21.17 7.89
CA SER A 84 11.02 20.60 9.04
C SER A 84 9.71 21.31 9.38
N ASN A 85 9.59 22.59 9.04
CA ASN A 85 8.37 23.38 9.21
C ASN A 85 7.39 23.27 8.04
N LEU A 86 7.66 22.40 7.06
CA LEU A 86 6.81 22.16 5.89
C LEU A 86 6.56 23.40 5.00
N SER A 87 7.37 24.46 5.11
CA SER A 87 7.17 25.74 4.41
C SER A 87 7.10 25.66 2.87
N SER A 88 7.75 24.65 2.28
CA SER A 88 7.78 24.38 0.85
C SER A 88 7.15 23.03 0.51
N ALA A 89 6.15 22.62 1.29
CA ALA A 89 5.57 21.30 1.18
C ALA A 89 4.89 21.07 -0.18
N LYS A 90 5.21 19.93 -0.77
CA LYS A 90 4.46 19.36 -1.86
C LYS A 90 3.33 18.52 -1.27
N LYS A 91 2.10 18.79 -1.73
CA LYS A 91 0.92 18.00 -1.36
C LYS A 91 0.79 16.82 -2.31
N VAL A 92 0.55 15.64 -1.76
CA VAL A 92 0.38 14.39 -2.51
C VAL A 92 -0.92 13.75 -2.06
N SER A 93 -1.81 13.49 -3.01
CA SER A 93 -3.05 12.76 -2.75
C SER A 93 -2.75 11.28 -2.63
N ILE A 94 -3.18 10.69 -1.52
CA ILE A 94 -3.12 9.26 -1.23
C ILE A 94 -4.50 8.69 -1.54
N PRO A 95 -4.62 7.81 -2.56
CA PRO A 95 -5.92 7.28 -2.96
C PRO A 95 -6.56 6.47 -1.83
N ALA A 96 -7.88 6.57 -1.73
CA ALA A 96 -8.69 5.65 -0.94
C ALA A 96 -8.44 4.19 -1.36
N SER A 97 -8.33 3.29 -0.39
CA SER A 97 -8.40 1.84 -0.61
C SER A 97 -9.81 1.35 -0.30
N LYS A 98 -10.32 0.42 -1.09
CA LYS A 98 -11.62 -0.19 -0.80
C LYS A 98 -11.41 -1.32 0.23
N PRO A 99 -12.30 -1.46 1.22
CA PRO A 99 -12.32 -2.65 2.04
C PRO A 99 -12.52 -3.89 1.18
N ILE A 100 -11.89 -5.00 1.56
CA ILE A 100 -12.24 -6.32 1.03
C ILE A 100 -13.69 -6.61 1.43
N ASN A 101 -13.98 -6.51 2.72
CA ASN A 101 -15.29 -6.60 3.39
C ASN A 101 -15.16 -6.08 4.85
N SER A 102 -16.25 -6.14 5.63
CA SER A 102 -16.17 -5.91 7.08
C SER A 102 -15.48 -7.09 7.77
N TRP A 103 -14.79 -6.85 8.88
CA TRP A 103 -14.11 -7.91 9.64
C TRP A 103 -15.11 -8.93 10.22
N SER A 104 -16.25 -8.46 10.72
CA SER A 104 -17.31 -9.34 11.24
C SER A 104 -17.88 -10.27 10.17
N ASP A 105 -18.09 -9.76 8.95
CA ASP A 105 -18.62 -10.57 7.85
C ASP A 105 -17.57 -11.60 7.38
N TYR A 106 -16.29 -11.20 7.35
CA TYR A 106 -15.20 -12.13 7.07
C TYR A 106 -15.17 -13.28 8.08
N VAL A 107 -15.14 -12.96 9.37
CA VAL A 107 -15.06 -13.97 10.44
C VAL A 107 -16.26 -14.91 10.39
N THR A 108 -17.48 -14.36 10.30
CA THR A 108 -18.71 -15.17 10.22
C THR A 108 -18.69 -16.13 9.02
N THR A 109 -18.29 -15.63 7.84
CA THR A 109 -18.24 -16.45 6.62
C THR A 109 -17.15 -17.50 6.70
N TYR A 110 -15.97 -17.13 7.21
CA TYR A 110 -14.84 -18.04 7.38
C TYR A 110 -15.17 -19.17 8.37
N ASP A 111 -15.76 -18.81 9.51
CA ASP A 111 -16.10 -19.74 10.58
C ASP A 111 -17.24 -20.71 10.20
N SER A 112 -18.21 -20.23 9.41
CA SER A 112 -19.31 -21.06 8.89
C SER A 112 -18.90 -22.19 7.94
N ARG A 113 -17.62 -22.21 7.50
CA ARG A 113 -17.08 -23.13 6.49
C ARG A 113 -16.13 -24.16 7.11
N ASP A 114 -16.27 -24.46 8.41
CA ASP A 114 -15.42 -25.37 9.19
C ASP A 114 -13.95 -24.93 9.30
N TYR A 115 -13.66 -23.65 9.08
CA TYR A 115 -12.40 -23.03 9.48
C TYR A 115 -12.62 -22.28 10.77
N GLU A 116 -11.61 -22.06 11.61
CA GLU A 116 -11.76 -21.20 12.79
C GLU A 116 -10.54 -20.30 12.91
N LEU A 117 -10.78 -19.01 13.11
CA LEU A 117 -9.73 -18.10 13.55
C LEU A 117 -9.43 -18.33 15.04
N PRO A 118 -8.19 -18.11 15.50
CA PRO A 118 -7.90 -18.15 16.93
C PRO A 118 -8.75 -17.11 17.68
N ASN A 119 -9.23 -17.41 18.88
CA ASN A 119 -10.09 -16.49 19.67
C ASN A 119 -9.49 -15.09 19.86
N SER A 120 -8.15 -14.94 19.78
CA SER A 120 -7.48 -13.63 19.81
C SER A 120 -7.83 -12.72 18.62
N PHE A 121 -8.55 -13.24 17.62
CA PHE A 121 -9.00 -12.52 16.43
C PHE A 121 -10.46 -12.04 16.53
N GLU A 122 -11.15 -12.38 17.62
CA GLU A 122 -12.48 -11.87 17.91
C GLU A 122 -12.44 -10.35 18.16
N ASN A 123 -13.43 -9.63 17.65
CA ASN A 123 -13.66 -8.20 17.91
C ASN A 123 -12.50 -7.25 17.56
N LEU A 124 -11.57 -7.67 16.71
CA LEU A 124 -10.51 -6.80 16.23
C LEU A 124 -11.07 -5.67 15.36
N THR A 125 -10.64 -4.44 15.63
CA THR A 125 -11.12 -3.26 14.91
C THR A 125 -10.04 -2.59 14.08
N SER A 126 -8.76 -2.71 14.41
CA SER A 126 -7.67 -2.02 13.70
C SER A 126 -6.33 -2.70 13.90
N GLY A 127 -5.38 -2.41 13.01
CA GLY A 127 -3.99 -2.84 13.13
C GLY A 127 -3.64 -4.05 12.26
N THR A 128 -2.42 -4.55 12.44
CA THR A 128 -1.91 -5.70 11.69
C THR A 128 -1.86 -6.92 12.61
N HIS A 129 -2.55 -7.99 12.21
CA HIS A 129 -2.73 -9.20 13.01
C HIS A 129 -2.26 -10.41 12.22
N SER A 130 -1.61 -11.38 12.86
CA SER A 130 -1.08 -12.56 12.14
C SER A 130 -1.33 -13.85 12.88
N THR A 131 -1.64 -14.88 12.11
CA THR A 131 -1.76 -16.27 12.56
C THR A 131 -1.04 -17.20 11.57
N THR A 132 -1.02 -18.49 11.86
CA THR A 132 -0.43 -19.51 10.99
C THR A 132 -1.44 -20.63 10.75
N PHE A 133 -1.68 -20.95 9.49
CA PHE A 133 -2.49 -22.11 9.08
C PHE A 133 -1.61 -23.09 8.34
N ASN A 134 -1.52 -24.34 8.84
CA ASN A 134 -0.71 -25.38 8.21
C ASN A 134 0.71 -24.90 7.86
N GLY A 135 1.42 -24.22 8.78
CA GLY A 135 2.78 -23.71 8.53
C GLY A 135 2.89 -22.55 7.51
N VAL A 136 1.77 -21.97 7.08
CA VAL A 136 1.70 -20.77 6.24
C VAL A 136 1.25 -19.60 7.09
N LYS A 137 2.02 -18.52 7.10
CA LYS A 137 1.70 -17.30 7.85
C LYS A 137 0.64 -16.51 7.09
N VAL A 138 -0.42 -16.12 7.78
CA VAL A 138 -1.48 -15.26 7.27
C VAL A 138 -1.53 -14.01 8.12
N THR A 139 -1.52 -12.86 7.46
CA THR A 139 -1.50 -11.53 8.07
C THR A 139 -2.69 -10.73 7.55
N TYR A 140 -3.47 -10.16 8.46
CA TYR A 140 -4.63 -9.32 8.19
C TYR A 140 -4.29 -7.88 8.56
N TYR A 141 -4.69 -6.93 7.74
CA TYR A 141 -4.65 -5.51 8.07
C TYR A 141 -6.08 -4.99 8.18
N LEU A 142 -6.40 -4.44 9.35
CA LEU A 142 -7.72 -3.90 9.69
C LEU A 142 -7.66 -2.40 9.90
N ASP A 143 -8.71 -1.69 9.50
CA ASP A 143 -8.92 -0.28 9.78
C ASP A 143 -10.40 -0.05 10.12
N ASN A 144 -10.68 0.44 11.32
CA ASN A 144 -12.04 0.76 11.81
C ASN A 144 -13.11 -0.34 11.63
N GLY A 145 -12.75 -1.60 11.84
CA GLY A 145 -13.65 -2.76 11.75
C GLY A 145 -13.70 -3.38 10.36
N ASP A 146 -12.93 -2.87 9.41
CA ASP A 146 -12.90 -3.38 8.04
C ASP A 146 -11.63 -4.15 7.74
N LEU A 147 -11.78 -5.22 6.97
CA LEU A 147 -10.66 -5.96 6.42
C LEU A 147 -10.14 -5.25 5.18
N MET A 148 -8.99 -4.62 5.32
CA MET A 148 -8.40 -3.78 4.27
C MET A 148 -7.41 -4.54 3.39
N ALA A 149 -6.70 -5.52 3.95
CA ALA A 149 -5.79 -6.36 3.19
C ALA A 149 -5.53 -7.71 3.88
N ILE A 150 -5.19 -8.73 3.08
CA ILE A 150 -4.67 -10.02 3.54
C ILE A 150 -3.32 -10.30 2.87
N ARG A 151 -2.34 -10.79 3.62
CA ARG A 151 -1.04 -11.28 3.12
C ARG A 151 -0.81 -12.70 3.59
N ILE A 152 -0.46 -13.57 2.67
CA ILE A 152 -0.22 -14.99 2.90
C ILE A 152 1.21 -15.28 2.48
N THR A 153 2.04 -15.75 3.42
CA THR A 153 3.47 -15.97 3.18
C THR A 153 3.93 -17.31 3.73
N SER A 154 4.84 -17.97 3.02
CA SER A 154 5.56 -19.12 3.55
C SER A 154 6.94 -19.23 2.91
N LYS A 155 7.90 -19.77 3.65
CA LYS A 155 9.23 -20.12 3.13
C LYS A 155 9.43 -21.63 2.98
N THR A 156 8.50 -22.42 3.51
CA THR A 156 8.69 -23.86 3.74
C THR A 156 7.53 -24.71 3.23
N ALA A 157 6.34 -24.13 3.03
CA ALA A 157 5.19 -24.86 2.52
C ALA A 157 5.38 -25.25 1.05
N SER A 158 4.90 -26.44 0.69
CA SER A 158 4.76 -26.82 -0.71
C SER A 158 3.77 -25.90 -1.43
N VAL A 159 3.88 -25.75 -2.75
CA VAL A 159 2.94 -24.93 -3.55
C VAL A 159 1.50 -25.39 -3.37
N LYS A 160 1.26 -26.71 -3.31
CA LYS A 160 -0.09 -27.27 -3.09
C LYS A 160 -0.67 -26.87 -1.72
N GLN A 161 0.15 -26.91 -0.67
CA GLN A 161 -0.24 -26.51 0.67
C GLN A 161 -0.48 -25.00 0.77
N PHE A 162 0.42 -24.21 0.19
CA PHE A 162 0.26 -22.75 0.11
C PHE A 162 -1.01 -22.37 -0.65
N ALA A 163 -1.26 -23.00 -1.81
CA ALA A 163 -2.47 -22.79 -2.62
C ALA A 163 -3.74 -23.16 -1.86
N LYS A 164 -3.72 -24.23 -1.06
CA LYS A 164 -4.86 -24.57 -0.21
C LYS A 164 -5.14 -23.45 0.81
N VAL A 165 -4.12 -22.98 1.54
CA VAL A 165 -4.30 -21.90 2.53
C VAL A 165 -4.78 -20.61 1.87
N VAL A 166 -4.25 -20.25 0.69
CA VAL A 166 -4.77 -19.13 -0.10
C VAL A 166 -6.25 -19.30 -0.39
N SER A 167 -6.66 -20.48 -0.87
CA SER A 167 -8.05 -20.82 -1.14
C SER A 167 -8.91 -20.66 0.12
N ASP A 168 -8.53 -21.33 1.21
CA ASP A 168 -9.27 -21.35 2.46
C ASP A 168 -9.48 -19.92 2.97
N VAL A 169 -8.42 -19.12 3.08
CA VAL A 169 -8.45 -17.71 3.53
C VAL A 169 -9.27 -16.82 2.60
N SER A 170 -9.22 -17.03 1.28
CA SER A 170 -10.05 -16.27 0.33
C SER A 170 -11.54 -16.58 0.48
N THR A 171 -11.94 -17.68 1.11
CA THR A 171 -13.37 -18.05 1.29
C THR A 171 -14.15 -17.05 2.15
N GLY A 172 -13.50 -16.42 3.12
CA GLY A 172 -14.11 -15.38 3.95
C GLY A 172 -14.21 -14.03 3.24
N THR A 173 -13.77 -13.93 1.99
CA THR A 173 -13.77 -12.71 1.18
C THR A 173 -14.74 -12.83 0.01
N ASP A 174 -15.09 -11.71 -0.63
CA ASP A 174 -15.87 -11.71 -1.88
C ASP A 174 -15.06 -12.21 -3.11
N PHE A 175 -13.85 -12.75 -2.90
CA PHE A 175 -12.96 -13.20 -3.96
C PHE A 175 -13.35 -14.59 -4.48
N ASN A 176 -13.35 -14.79 -5.81
CA ASN A 176 -13.67 -16.10 -6.38
C ASN A 176 -12.61 -17.16 -5.99
N TYR A 177 -13.03 -18.09 -5.13
CA TYR A 177 -12.23 -19.15 -4.51
C TYR A 177 -11.51 -20.06 -5.52
N ASP A 178 -12.22 -20.55 -6.55
CA ASP A 178 -11.68 -21.50 -7.52
C ASP A 178 -10.53 -20.88 -8.32
N PHE A 179 -10.61 -19.58 -8.58
CA PHE A 179 -9.60 -18.84 -9.30
C PHE A 179 -8.36 -18.51 -8.46
N ALA A 180 -8.52 -18.26 -7.16
CA ALA A 180 -7.39 -18.07 -6.23
C ALA A 180 -6.54 -19.34 -6.15
N LYS A 181 -7.20 -20.49 -6.01
CA LYS A 181 -6.58 -21.82 -6.05
C LYS A 181 -5.92 -22.09 -7.38
N GLU A 182 -6.62 -21.88 -8.50
CA GLU A 182 -6.09 -22.12 -9.84
C GLU A 182 -4.83 -21.28 -10.10
N LYS A 183 -4.83 -20.00 -9.72
CA LYS A 183 -3.64 -19.15 -9.84
C LYS A 183 -2.49 -19.65 -8.97
N ALA A 184 -2.76 -19.98 -7.71
CA ALA A 184 -1.76 -20.53 -6.81
C ALA A 184 -1.20 -21.88 -7.30
N LEU A 185 -2.02 -22.70 -7.97
CA LEU A 185 -1.61 -23.98 -8.57
C LEU A 185 -0.84 -23.80 -9.89
N ARG A 186 -1.25 -22.88 -10.78
CA ARG A 186 -0.54 -22.56 -12.04
C ARG A 186 0.91 -22.12 -11.80
N LEU A 187 1.20 -21.59 -10.61
CA LEU A 187 2.55 -21.22 -10.16
C LEU A 187 3.46 -22.41 -9.82
N GLY A 188 2.89 -23.58 -9.53
CA GLY A 188 3.64 -24.83 -9.36
C GLY A 188 4.00 -25.52 -10.67
N SER A 189 3.43 -25.05 -11.79
CA SER A 189 3.56 -25.67 -13.12
C SER A 189 4.60 -24.99 -14.03
N THR A 190 5.30 -23.96 -13.54
CA THR A 190 6.30 -23.24 -14.35
C THR A 190 7.71 -23.64 -13.93
N ASP A 191 8.49 -24.20 -14.88
CA ASP A 191 9.89 -24.64 -14.69
C ASP A 191 10.89 -23.49 -14.39
N LYS A 192 10.41 -22.26 -14.20
CA LYS A 192 11.23 -21.06 -13.94
C LYS A 192 10.68 -20.27 -12.76
N PRO A 193 11.53 -19.62 -11.95
CA PRO A 193 11.09 -18.75 -10.87
C PRO A 193 10.20 -17.62 -11.42
N VAL A 194 8.93 -17.60 -11.04
CA VAL A 194 7.98 -16.57 -11.42
C VAL A 194 8.24 -15.31 -10.58
N LYS A 195 9.02 -14.37 -11.12
CA LYS A 195 9.50 -13.19 -10.37
C LYS A 195 8.37 -12.35 -9.76
N THR A 196 7.26 -12.11 -10.47
CA THR A 196 6.04 -11.48 -9.93
C THR A 196 4.88 -11.70 -10.90
N LEU A 197 3.70 -12.13 -10.44
CA LEU A 197 2.46 -12.03 -11.23
C LEU A 197 1.62 -10.89 -10.67
N ASN A 198 1.47 -9.85 -11.47
CA ASN A 198 0.51 -8.78 -11.22
C ASN A 198 -0.71 -9.03 -12.10
N GLY A 199 -1.91 -8.80 -11.58
CA GLY A 199 -3.09 -8.75 -12.43
C GLY A 199 -4.20 -7.93 -11.81
N LYS A 200 -5.20 -7.64 -12.64
CA LYS A 200 -6.43 -6.94 -12.27
C LYS A 200 -7.63 -7.85 -12.54
N TRP A 201 -8.69 -7.72 -11.75
CA TRP A 201 -9.97 -8.39 -11.97
C TRP A 201 -11.04 -7.36 -12.30
N GLY A 202 -11.68 -7.53 -13.47
CA GLY A 202 -12.69 -6.60 -13.98
C GLY A 202 -12.22 -5.14 -13.92
N ASP A 203 -13.13 -4.23 -13.57
CA ASP A 203 -12.83 -2.80 -13.47
C ASP A 203 -12.15 -2.39 -12.14
N TYR A 204 -12.01 -3.25 -11.11
CA TYR A 204 -11.76 -2.74 -9.74
C TYR A 204 -10.85 -3.50 -8.75
N ASP A 205 -10.30 -4.69 -8.98
CA ASP A 205 -9.47 -5.35 -7.94
C ASP A 205 -8.03 -5.63 -8.41
N SER A 206 -7.01 -5.33 -7.59
CA SER A 206 -5.60 -5.56 -7.91
C SER A 206 -4.95 -6.56 -6.95
N PHE A 207 -4.19 -7.53 -7.48
CA PHE A 207 -3.41 -8.46 -6.66
C PHE A 207 -1.94 -8.42 -7.06
N ARG A 208 -1.04 -8.62 -6.09
CA ARG A 208 0.42 -8.70 -6.30
C ARG A 208 0.95 -9.99 -5.70
N TYR A 209 1.60 -10.82 -6.53
CA TYR A 209 2.20 -12.09 -6.13
C TYR A 209 3.71 -12.10 -6.44
N HIS A 210 4.55 -12.52 -5.49
CA HIS A 210 6.00 -12.70 -5.67
C HIS A 210 6.38 -14.17 -5.40
N CYS A 211 7.18 -14.81 -6.27
CA CYS A 211 7.71 -16.16 -6.04
C CYS A 211 9.22 -16.27 -6.35
N SER A 212 9.88 -17.14 -5.59
CA SER A 212 11.25 -17.60 -5.81
C SER A 212 11.34 -19.11 -5.60
N ASN A 213 10.98 -19.89 -6.63
CA ASN A 213 11.18 -21.36 -6.79
C ASN A 213 10.42 -22.33 -5.86
N VAL A 214 10.47 -23.62 -6.25
CA VAL A 214 9.65 -24.78 -5.83
C VAL A 214 9.64 -25.07 -4.30
N TYR A 215 10.55 -24.44 -3.55
CA TYR A 215 10.55 -24.29 -2.09
C TYR A 215 10.93 -22.85 -1.73
N GLY A 216 10.07 -21.92 -2.12
CA GLY A 216 10.37 -20.51 -2.20
C GLY A 216 9.78 -19.68 -1.07
N ASN A 217 10.25 -18.44 -0.96
CA ASN A 217 9.51 -17.38 -0.30
C ASN A 217 8.24 -17.11 -1.13
N LEU A 218 7.16 -17.85 -0.85
CA LEU A 218 5.84 -17.68 -1.44
C LEU A 218 5.15 -16.51 -0.75
N SER A 219 4.56 -15.59 -1.51
CA SER A 219 3.79 -14.46 -0.99
C SER A 219 2.60 -14.16 -1.88
N PHE A 220 1.40 -14.07 -1.30
CA PHE A 220 0.16 -13.72 -1.98
C PHE A 220 -0.56 -12.63 -1.18
N ASP A 221 -0.78 -11.47 -1.80
CA ASP A 221 -1.47 -10.33 -1.18
C ASP A 221 -2.85 -10.11 -1.83
N ILE A 222 -3.87 -9.87 -1.01
CA ILE A 222 -5.25 -9.52 -1.39
C ILE A 222 -5.55 -8.12 -0.83
N PHE A 223 -5.99 -7.19 -1.69
CA PHE A 223 -6.44 -5.84 -1.32
C PHE A 223 -7.23 -5.22 -2.48
N LYS A 224 -8.01 -4.15 -2.23
CA LYS A 224 -8.80 -3.43 -3.25
C LYS A 224 -8.42 -1.95 -3.32
#